data_AF-A0A3M2FHE5-F1
#
_entry.id   AF-A0A3M2FHE5-F1
#
_cell.length_a   1.000
_cell.length_b   1.000
_cell.length_c   1.000
_cell.angle_alpha   90.00
_cell.angle_beta   90.00
_cell.angle_gamma   90.00
#
_symmetry.space_group_name_H-M   'P 1'
#
loop_
_entity.id
_entity.type
_entity.pdbx_description
1 polymer ?
#
loop_
_entity_poly.entity_id
_entity_poly.type
_entity_poly.pdbx_seq_one_letter_code
_entity_poly.pdbx_strand_id
1 'polypeptide(L)'
;MTYRKLAFGTILVFYITECRNNALWNVAVMKTKEPIDPYEPLFSIGVIAEKIGVAVQTIRLYEQEGLILPFKTASGQRRYSLHDLERLQCIRQMITGEGVNLQGIKRIMALIPCWEFRGGLDNQCRQCPAYYEASGPCWSLRNVGQKCIHEDCRRCTVYRISLPCSKMKEVIYGHSRKEHSTERNPK
;
A
#
# COMPACT_ATOMS: atom_id res chain seq x y z
N MET A 1 41.87 -33.24 -32.10
CA MET A 1 42.35 -32.28 -31.09
C MET A 1 43.22 -31.26 -31.82
N THR A 2 43.01 -29.95 -31.85
CA THR A 2 42.01 -29.04 -31.27
C THR A 2 42.25 -27.64 -31.91
N TYR A 3 41.17 -26.93 -32.25
CA TYR A 3 40.99 -25.47 -32.42
C TYR A 3 41.87 -24.60 -33.37
N ARG A 4 41.38 -24.52 -34.62
CA ARG A 4 40.88 -23.35 -35.40
C ARG A 4 41.28 -21.90 -34.99
N LYS A 5 42.14 -21.31 -35.84
CA LYS A 5 42.26 -19.94 -36.40
C LYS A 5 41.61 -18.74 -35.66
N LEU A 6 42.48 -17.78 -35.29
CA LEU A 6 42.20 -16.36 -35.10
C LEU A 6 42.27 -15.60 -36.43
N ALA A 7 41.37 -14.63 -36.65
CA ALA A 7 41.62 -13.49 -37.56
C ALA A 7 40.70 -12.29 -37.22
N PHE A 8 41.33 -11.28 -36.62
CA PHE A 8 41.19 -9.83 -36.84
C PHE A 8 39.82 -9.20 -37.18
N GLY A 9 39.42 -8.24 -36.33
CA GLY A 9 38.40 -7.22 -36.58
C GLY A 9 38.51 -6.11 -35.52
N THR A 10 38.92 -4.93 -35.98
CA THR A 10 39.40 -3.72 -35.29
C THR A 10 38.39 -3.00 -34.36
N ILE A 11 38.83 -2.72 -33.13
CA ILE A 11 38.73 -1.49 -32.30
C ILE A 11 37.45 -0.62 -32.39
N LEU A 12 36.76 -0.48 -31.25
CA LEU A 12 36.56 0.83 -30.59
C LEU A 12 36.11 0.66 -29.13
N VAL A 13 37.03 0.96 -28.21
CA VAL A 13 36.72 1.28 -26.83
C VAL A 13 36.08 2.67 -26.85
N PHE A 14 34.77 2.75 -26.64
CA PHE A 14 34.13 3.99 -26.22
C PHE A 14 33.79 3.88 -24.74
N TYR A 15 34.41 4.75 -23.95
CA TYR A 15 33.96 5.14 -22.62
C TYR A 15 32.50 5.57 -22.71
N ILE A 16 31.60 4.89 -21.98
CA ILE A 16 30.26 5.41 -21.71
C ILE A 16 30.24 5.93 -20.28
N THR A 17 30.72 7.16 -20.13
CA THR A 17 30.14 8.12 -19.20
C THR A 17 28.81 8.57 -19.80
N GLU A 18 27.68 8.04 -19.32
CA GLU A 18 26.37 8.64 -19.55
C GLU A 18 25.39 8.26 -18.44
N CYS A 19 25.28 9.16 -17.46
CA CYS A 19 24.12 9.28 -16.60
C CYS A 19 22.98 9.94 -17.39
N ARG A 20 21.98 9.19 -17.85
CA ARG A 20 20.56 9.62 -18.00
C ARG A 20 19.73 8.54 -18.70
N ASN A 21 18.44 8.53 -18.35
CA ASN A 21 17.33 7.88 -19.03
C ASN A 21 16.98 6.45 -18.61
N ASN A 22 16.33 6.39 -17.45
CA ASN A 22 14.95 5.90 -17.27
C ASN A 22 14.22 5.45 -18.56
N ALA A 23 14.47 4.24 -19.09
CA ALA A 23 13.68 3.66 -20.20
C ALA A 23 13.89 2.14 -20.44
N LEU A 24 14.08 1.30 -19.42
CA LEU A 24 14.22 -0.16 -19.59
C LEU A 24 13.21 -0.98 -18.76
N TRP A 25 11.93 -0.61 -18.83
CA TRP A 25 10.82 -1.42 -18.31
C TRP A 25 10.07 -2.21 -19.41
N ASN A 26 10.73 -2.54 -20.51
CA ASN A 26 10.14 -3.30 -21.61
C ASN A 26 10.71 -4.72 -21.73
N VAL A 27 10.56 -5.53 -20.68
CA VAL A 27 10.68 -6.99 -20.82
C VAL A 27 9.43 -7.65 -20.21
N ALA A 28 8.53 -8.05 -21.10
CA ALA A 28 7.46 -9.03 -20.92
C ALA A 28 6.22 -8.70 -20.06
N VAL A 29 5.62 -7.52 -20.23
CA VAL A 29 4.19 -7.31 -19.86
C VAL A 29 3.45 -6.64 -21.02
N MET A 30 3.11 -7.40 -22.06
CA MET A 30 2.09 -6.97 -23.05
C MET A 30 1.26 -8.17 -23.46
N LYS A 31 0.04 -8.28 -22.90
CA LYS A 31 -1.16 -8.83 -23.58
C LYS A 31 -2.42 -8.70 -22.70
N THR A 32 -2.83 -7.49 -22.34
CA THR A 32 -4.25 -7.19 -22.05
C THR A 32 -4.54 -5.75 -22.48
N LYS A 33 -5.65 -5.57 -23.21
CA LYS A 33 -6.10 -4.29 -23.77
C LYS A 33 -7.12 -3.59 -22.85
N GLU A 34 -7.25 -4.06 -21.62
CA GLU A 34 -8.20 -3.55 -20.62
C GLU A 34 -7.47 -2.88 -19.45
N PRO A 35 -8.03 -1.80 -18.87
CA PRO A 35 -7.47 -1.16 -17.69
C PRO A 35 -7.44 -2.16 -16.52
N ILE A 36 -6.28 -2.33 -15.91
CA ILE A 36 -6.10 -3.20 -14.74
C ILE A 36 -6.86 -2.58 -13.56
N ASP A 37 -7.79 -3.32 -12.94
CA ASP A 37 -8.41 -2.89 -11.67
C ASP A 37 -7.30 -2.80 -10.59
N PRO A 38 -7.06 -1.62 -10.00
CA PRO A 38 -6.00 -1.46 -9.01
C PRO A 38 -6.20 -2.28 -7.74
N TYR A 39 -7.40 -2.80 -7.48
CA TYR A 39 -7.72 -3.66 -6.34
C TYR A 39 -7.61 -5.15 -6.64
N GLU A 40 -7.42 -5.53 -7.90
CA GLU A 40 -7.31 -6.93 -8.30
C GLU A 40 -5.96 -7.53 -7.87
N PRO A 41 -5.94 -8.63 -7.10
CA PRO A 41 -4.73 -9.20 -6.55
C PRO A 41 -4.01 -10.09 -7.57
N LEU A 42 -3.22 -9.48 -8.44
CA LEU A 42 -2.53 -10.16 -9.55
C LEU A 42 -1.08 -10.57 -9.22
N PHE A 43 -0.38 -9.80 -8.38
CA PHE A 43 1.08 -9.94 -8.20
C PHE A 43 1.44 -10.90 -7.08
N SER A 44 2.52 -11.67 -7.26
CA SER A 44 3.08 -12.51 -6.19
C SER A 44 3.92 -11.68 -5.22
N ILE A 45 4.20 -12.23 -4.03
CA ILE A 45 5.03 -11.54 -3.02
C ILE A 45 6.43 -11.21 -3.54
N GLY A 46 7.01 -12.06 -4.39
CA GLY A 46 8.34 -11.85 -4.98
C GLY A 46 8.36 -10.64 -5.92
N VAL A 47 7.34 -10.52 -6.79
CA VAL A 47 7.21 -9.38 -7.71
C VAL A 47 7.03 -8.07 -6.93
N ILE A 48 6.24 -8.08 -5.86
CA ILE A 48 6.06 -6.90 -5.00
C ILE A 48 7.36 -6.55 -4.28
N ALA A 49 8.07 -7.55 -3.72
CA ALA A 49 9.35 -7.35 -3.04
C ALA A 49 10.38 -6.67 -3.96
N GLU A 50 10.49 -7.16 -5.20
CA GLU A 50 11.36 -6.59 -6.23
C GLU A 50 10.95 -5.15 -6.58
N LYS A 51 9.66 -4.91 -6.89
CA LYS A 51 9.16 -3.58 -7.26
C LYS A 51 9.37 -2.53 -6.18
N ILE A 52 9.25 -2.92 -4.92
CA ILE A 52 9.44 -2.01 -3.80
C ILE A 52 10.92 -1.91 -3.45
N GLY A 53 11.73 -2.92 -3.77
CA GLY A 53 13.16 -3.01 -3.45
C GLY A 53 13.45 -3.49 -2.03
N VAL A 54 12.62 -4.36 -1.47
CA VAL A 54 12.74 -4.91 -0.10
C VAL A 54 12.82 -6.44 -0.13
N ALA A 55 13.27 -7.05 0.96
CA ALA A 55 13.22 -8.50 1.09
C ALA A 55 11.76 -8.99 1.23
N VAL A 56 11.49 -10.20 0.72
CA VAL A 56 10.18 -10.87 0.91
C VAL A 56 9.80 -10.98 2.39
N GLN A 57 10.78 -11.22 3.26
CA GLN A 57 10.56 -11.30 4.70
C GLN A 57 10.06 -9.97 5.31
N THR A 58 10.48 -8.83 4.74
CA THR A 58 10.01 -7.51 5.16
C THR A 58 8.51 -7.32 4.88
N ILE A 59 8.02 -7.79 3.73
CA ILE A 59 6.57 -7.75 3.42
C ILE A 59 5.80 -8.64 4.39
N ARG A 60 6.31 -9.84 4.69
CA ARG A 60 5.69 -10.74 5.67
C ARG A 60 5.63 -10.11 7.06
N LEU A 61 6.66 -9.37 7.46
CA LEU A 61 6.64 -8.60 8.70
C LEU A 61 5.52 -7.55 8.70
N TYR A 62 5.33 -6.82 7.59
CA TYR A 62 4.25 -5.84 7.47
C TYR A 62 2.86 -6.50 7.53
N GLU A 63 2.69 -7.69 6.94
CA GLU A 63 1.47 -8.50 7.09
C GLU A 63 1.22 -8.91 8.54
N GLN A 64 2.26 -9.40 9.22
CA GLN A 64 2.19 -9.85 10.62
C GLN A 64 1.80 -8.70 11.55
N GLU A 65 2.32 -7.49 11.30
CA GLU A 65 1.97 -6.30 12.06
C GLU A 65 0.55 -5.78 11.76
N GLY A 66 -0.13 -6.32 10.74
CA GLY A 66 -1.49 -5.93 10.34
C GLY A 66 -1.53 -4.66 9.48
N LEU A 67 -0.41 -4.26 8.89
CA LEU A 67 -0.32 -3.07 8.03
C LEU A 67 -0.88 -3.32 6.63
N ILE A 68 -0.92 -4.58 6.19
CA ILE A 68 -1.44 -5.00 4.90
C ILE A 68 -2.13 -6.36 4.99
N LEU A 69 -3.16 -6.57 4.17
CA LEU A 69 -3.86 -7.85 4.07
C LEU A 69 -3.52 -8.52 2.74
N PRO A 70 -2.89 -9.71 2.71
CA PRO A 70 -2.69 -10.44 1.47
C PRO A 70 -3.99 -11.08 1.01
N PHE A 71 -4.24 -11.14 -0.30
CA PHE A 71 -5.23 -12.06 -0.84
C PHE A 71 -4.63 -13.45 -0.87
N LYS A 72 -5.37 -14.48 -0.46
CA LYS A 72 -4.96 -15.87 -0.61
C LYS A 72 -5.81 -16.53 -1.68
N THR A 73 -5.17 -17.10 -2.69
CA THR A 73 -5.87 -17.91 -3.70
C THR A 73 -6.46 -19.18 -3.06
N ALA A 74 -7.31 -19.90 -3.79
CA ALA A 74 -7.80 -21.22 -3.36
C ALA A 74 -6.65 -22.21 -3.06
N SER A 75 -5.51 -22.07 -3.75
CA SER A 75 -4.29 -22.83 -3.50
C SER A 75 -3.42 -22.30 -2.34
N GLY A 76 -3.86 -21.26 -1.62
CA GLY A 76 -3.16 -20.66 -0.48
C GLY A 76 -2.00 -19.71 -0.84
N GLN A 77 -1.80 -19.42 -2.13
CA GLN A 77 -0.75 -18.51 -2.60
C GLN A 77 -1.13 -17.05 -2.30
N ARG A 78 -0.18 -16.26 -1.80
CA ARG A 78 -0.38 -14.83 -1.53
C ARG A 78 -0.37 -14.04 -2.83
N ARG A 79 -1.33 -13.13 -2.97
CA ARG A 79 -1.42 -12.17 -4.06
C ARG A 79 -1.69 -10.77 -3.54
N TYR A 80 -1.21 -9.79 -4.29
CA TYR A 80 -1.31 -8.37 -3.98
C TYR A 80 -1.76 -7.61 -5.21
N SER A 81 -2.44 -6.51 -5.00
CA SER A 81 -2.91 -5.62 -6.06
C SER A 81 -1.96 -4.42 -6.26
N LEU A 82 -2.27 -3.56 -7.24
CA LEU A 82 -1.54 -2.30 -7.40
C LEU A 82 -1.74 -1.37 -6.20
N HIS A 83 -2.93 -1.38 -5.62
CA HIS A 83 -3.24 -0.65 -4.38
C HIS A 83 -2.39 -1.11 -3.19
N ASP A 84 -2.19 -2.42 -3.05
CA ASP A 84 -1.30 -2.99 -2.03
C ASP A 84 0.15 -2.52 -2.23
N LEU A 85 0.61 -2.45 -3.49
CA LEU A 85 1.94 -1.94 -3.85
C LEU A 85 2.12 -0.48 -3.41
N GLU A 86 1.16 0.40 -3.72
CA GLU A 86 1.20 1.81 -3.29
C GLU A 86 1.29 1.95 -1.77
N ARG A 87 0.46 1.19 -1.04
CA ARG A 87 0.50 1.19 0.44
C ARG A 87 1.87 0.76 0.96
N LEU A 88 2.43 -0.33 0.43
CA LEU A 88 3.72 -0.83 0.86
C LEU A 88 4.87 0.13 0.52
N GLN A 89 4.80 0.82 -0.63
CA GLN A 89 5.74 1.90 -0.96
C GLN A 89 5.65 3.03 0.05
N CYS A 90 4.44 3.42 0.47
CA CYS A 90 4.29 4.44 1.48
C CYS A 90 4.82 4.00 2.86
N ILE A 91 4.52 2.76 3.28
CA ILE A 91 5.10 2.19 4.50
C ILE A 91 6.62 2.24 4.47
N ARG A 92 7.23 1.83 3.35
CA ARG A 92 8.69 1.92 3.16
C ARG A 92 9.18 3.37 3.30
N GLN A 93 8.52 4.31 2.64
CA GLN A 93 8.92 5.72 2.66
C GLN A 93 8.87 6.31 4.08
N MET A 94 7.83 5.99 4.87
CA MET A 94 7.75 6.43 6.27
C MET A 94 8.90 5.87 7.10
N ILE A 95 9.28 4.61 6.87
CA ILE A 95 10.39 3.97 7.60
C ILE A 95 11.74 4.59 7.20
N THR A 96 12.05 4.62 5.91
CA THR A 96 13.40 4.97 5.43
C THR A 96 13.60 6.47 5.23
N GLY A 97 12.54 7.21 4.91
CA GLY A 97 12.60 8.65 4.64
C GLY A 97 12.28 9.51 5.85
N GLU A 98 11.34 9.07 6.70
CA GLU A 98 10.84 9.85 7.85
C GLU A 98 11.25 9.27 9.20
N GLY A 99 11.86 8.08 9.24
CA GLY A 99 12.32 7.44 10.47
C GLY A 99 11.20 6.90 11.36
N VAL A 100 9.98 6.73 10.82
CA VAL A 100 8.83 6.23 11.58
C VAL A 100 8.94 4.71 11.71
N ASN A 101 8.85 4.21 12.94
CA ASN A 101 8.85 2.77 13.19
C ASN A 101 7.47 2.12 12.87
N LEU A 102 7.44 0.78 12.79
CA LEU A 102 6.22 0.04 12.44
C LEU A 102 5.04 0.29 13.39
N GLN A 103 5.30 0.43 14.70
CA GLN A 103 4.24 0.71 15.67
C GLN A 103 3.68 2.11 15.48
N GLY A 104 4.52 3.10 15.16
CA GLY A 104 4.11 4.44 14.79
C GLY A 104 3.20 4.42 13.57
N ILE A 105 3.60 3.72 12.50
CA ILE A 105 2.79 3.56 11.29
C ILE A 105 1.44 2.90 11.60
N LYS A 106 1.44 1.85 12.43
CA LYS A 106 0.22 1.16 12.86
C LYS A 106 -0.72 2.08 13.62
N ARG A 107 -0.21 2.92 14.51
CA ARG A 107 -0.99 3.91 15.25
C ARG A 107 -1.52 5.01 14.35
N ILE A 108 -0.73 5.48 13.39
CA ILE A 108 -1.19 6.45 12.39
C ILE A 108 -2.35 5.85 11.57
N MET A 109 -2.23 4.61 11.12
CA MET A 109 -3.31 3.92 10.40
C MET A 109 -4.54 3.63 11.28
N ALA A 110 -4.39 3.56 12.60
CA ALA A 110 -5.50 3.42 13.53
C ALA A 110 -6.41 4.67 13.58
N LEU A 111 -5.89 5.83 13.16
CA LEU A 111 -6.64 7.09 13.12
C LEU A 111 -7.62 7.17 11.95
N ILE A 112 -7.64 6.18 11.05
CA ILE A 112 -8.54 6.19 9.90
C ILE A 112 -10.01 6.07 10.39
N PRO A 113 -10.86 7.09 10.15
CA PRO A 113 -12.18 7.16 10.77
C PRO A 113 -13.21 6.33 10.00
N CYS A 114 -13.24 5.02 10.24
CA CYS A 114 -14.18 4.13 9.55
C CYS A 114 -15.66 4.54 9.72
N TRP A 115 -16.00 5.23 10.82
CA TRP A 115 -17.34 5.75 11.11
C TRP A 115 -17.79 6.88 10.16
N GLU A 116 -16.86 7.67 9.61
CA GLU A 116 -17.21 8.70 8.64
C GLU A 116 -17.72 8.10 7.34
N PHE A 117 -17.12 6.99 6.91
CA PHE A 117 -17.54 6.26 5.72
C PHE A 117 -18.84 5.47 5.93
N ARG A 118 -19.25 5.25 7.18
CA ARG A 118 -20.49 4.50 7.53
C ARG A 118 -21.69 5.40 7.79
N GLY A 119 -21.59 6.71 7.58
CA GLY A 119 -22.71 7.64 7.72
C GLY A 119 -22.87 8.23 9.13
N GLY A 120 -21.79 8.32 9.91
CA GLY A 120 -21.75 9.06 11.17
C GLY A 120 -21.46 8.22 12.42
N LEU A 121 -21.29 8.91 13.55
CA LEU A 121 -21.07 8.30 14.86
C LEU A 121 -22.41 7.87 15.45
N ASP A 122 -22.79 6.61 15.23
CA ASP A 122 -23.83 5.99 16.05
C ASP A 122 -23.24 5.47 17.39
N ASN A 123 -24.12 5.13 18.33
CA ASN A 123 -23.75 4.54 19.61
C ASN A 123 -22.99 3.19 19.46
N GLN A 124 -23.13 2.50 18.33
CA GLN A 124 -22.49 1.22 18.07
C GLN A 124 -21.04 1.39 17.63
N CYS A 125 -20.67 2.50 16.98
CA CYS A 125 -19.28 2.87 16.70
C CYS A 125 -18.46 3.02 17.97
N ARG A 126 -19.07 3.54 19.05
CA ARG A 126 -18.39 3.70 20.36
C ARG A 126 -17.97 2.37 20.99
N GLN A 127 -18.63 1.27 20.63
CA GLN A 127 -18.32 -0.08 21.09
C GLN A 127 -17.37 -0.82 20.14
N CYS A 128 -16.90 -0.18 19.07
CA CYS A 128 -15.97 -0.79 18.13
C CYS A 128 -14.52 -0.64 18.61
N PRO A 129 -13.72 -1.72 18.67
CA PRO A 129 -12.30 -1.65 19.08
C PRO A 129 -11.49 -0.65 18.24
N ALA A 130 -11.82 -0.50 16.95
CA ALA A 130 -11.19 0.47 16.07
C ALA A 130 -11.41 1.92 16.52
N TYR A 131 -12.50 2.20 17.24
CA TYR A 131 -12.81 3.53 17.78
C TYR A 131 -12.17 3.74 19.17
N TYR A 132 -12.34 2.81 20.11
CA TYR A 132 -11.94 3.04 21.50
C TYR A 132 -10.50 2.59 21.84
N GLU A 133 -9.94 1.57 21.18
CA GLU A 133 -8.56 1.13 21.47
C GLU A 133 -7.51 1.85 20.62
N ALA A 134 -7.87 2.16 19.37
CA ALA A 134 -6.98 2.74 18.35
C ALA A 134 -5.60 2.05 18.30
N SER A 135 -5.55 0.74 18.54
CA SER A 135 -4.33 -0.08 18.64
C SER A 135 -3.75 -0.48 17.28
N GLY A 136 -4.58 -0.41 16.25
CA GLY A 136 -4.23 -0.60 14.86
C GLY A 136 -5.40 -0.21 13.96
N PRO A 137 -5.21 -0.23 12.63
CA PRO A 137 -6.31 -0.02 11.70
C PRO A 137 -7.40 -1.07 11.90
N CYS A 138 -8.65 -0.74 11.58
CA CYS A 138 -9.79 -1.61 11.87
C CYS A 138 -9.62 -3.04 11.34
N TRP A 139 -9.02 -3.20 10.16
CA TRP A 139 -8.79 -4.50 9.52
C TRP A 139 -7.71 -5.37 10.19
N SER A 140 -6.95 -4.82 11.14
CA SER A 140 -5.96 -5.56 11.93
C SER A 140 -6.53 -6.05 13.27
N LEU A 141 -7.72 -5.58 13.66
CA LEU A 141 -8.35 -5.88 14.94
C LEU A 141 -9.28 -7.08 14.82
N ARG A 142 -9.41 -7.85 15.90
CA ARG A 142 -10.40 -8.94 16.00
C ARG A 142 -11.76 -8.35 16.34
N ASN A 143 -12.83 -8.95 15.82
CA ASN A 143 -14.22 -8.60 16.17
C ASN A 143 -14.54 -7.11 15.97
N VAL A 144 -14.15 -6.56 14.81
CA VAL A 144 -14.55 -5.20 14.40
C VAL A 144 -16.08 -5.13 14.51
N GLY A 145 -16.58 -4.15 15.28
CA GLY A 145 -17.92 -4.19 15.91
C GLY A 145 -19.08 -4.59 14.99
N GLN A 146 -20.20 -5.02 15.58
CA GLN A 146 -21.32 -5.69 14.89
C GLN A 146 -21.84 -5.03 13.60
N LYS A 147 -21.68 -3.71 13.44
CA LYS A 147 -22.02 -2.95 12.22
C LYS A 147 -20.97 -2.97 11.12
N CYS A 148 -19.89 -3.75 11.23
CA CYS A 148 -18.96 -3.94 10.11
C CYS A 148 -19.68 -4.73 9.01
N ILE A 149 -19.96 -4.06 7.88
CA ILE A 149 -20.74 -4.64 6.76
C ILE A 149 -19.89 -5.62 5.93
N HIS A 150 -18.56 -5.56 6.09
CA HIS A 150 -17.64 -6.34 5.28
C HIS A 150 -17.09 -7.54 6.05
N GLU A 151 -17.38 -8.73 5.54
CA GLU A 151 -16.71 -9.98 5.93
C GLU A 151 -15.28 -10.04 5.38
N ASP A 152 -15.04 -9.40 4.23
CA ASP A 152 -13.73 -9.24 3.61
C ASP A 152 -13.30 -7.76 3.60
N CYS A 153 -12.32 -7.43 4.44
CA CYS A 153 -11.75 -6.10 4.53
C CYS A 153 -11.15 -5.61 3.20
N ARG A 154 -10.69 -6.50 2.29
CA ARG A 154 -10.18 -6.09 0.97
C ARG A 154 -11.26 -5.47 0.07
N ARG A 155 -12.54 -5.68 0.39
CA ARG A 155 -13.68 -5.05 -0.28
C ARG A 155 -14.18 -3.79 0.42
N CYS A 156 -13.64 -3.47 1.60
CA CYS A 156 -14.06 -2.32 2.39
C CYS A 156 -13.46 -1.02 1.85
N THR A 157 -14.27 0.03 1.72
CA THR A 157 -13.81 1.38 1.33
C THR A 157 -12.71 1.90 2.26
N VAL A 158 -12.79 1.61 3.56
CA VAL A 158 -11.77 2.02 4.55
C VAL A 158 -10.40 1.43 4.23
N TYR A 159 -10.32 0.15 3.86
CA TYR A 159 -9.08 -0.48 3.42
C TYR A 159 -8.67 -0.05 2.00
N ARG A 160 -9.64 0.24 1.13
CA ARG A 160 -9.40 0.65 -0.25
C ARG A 160 -9.01 2.12 -0.40
N ILE A 161 -9.16 2.94 0.64
CA ILE A 161 -8.60 4.29 0.63
C ILE A 161 -7.08 4.15 0.61
N SER A 162 -6.51 4.51 -0.54
CA SER A 162 -5.06 4.56 -0.69
C SER A 162 -4.65 5.75 0.17
N LEU A 163 -3.78 5.49 1.14
CA LEU A 163 -3.00 6.54 1.79
C LEU A 163 -1.67 6.59 1.02
N PRO A 164 -1.62 7.14 -0.21
CA PRO A 164 -0.32 7.52 -0.72
C PRO A 164 0.27 8.48 0.31
N CYS A 165 1.56 8.41 0.55
CA CYS A 165 2.20 9.18 1.63
C CYS A 165 1.86 10.68 1.58
N SER A 166 1.57 11.22 0.38
CA SER A 166 1.08 12.58 0.17
C SER A 166 -0.28 12.88 0.80
N LYS A 167 -1.22 11.94 0.81
CA LYS A 167 -2.60 12.14 1.33
C LYS A 167 -2.75 11.83 2.82
N MET A 168 -1.75 11.22 3.46
CA MET A 168 -1.84 10.89 4.88
C MET A 168 -2.04 12.14 5.74
N LYS A 169 -1.33 13.24 5.42
CA LYS A 169 -1.56 14.54 6.07
C LYS A 169 -2.97 15.08 5.80
N GLU A 170 -3.52 14.92 4.62
CA GLU A 170 -4.88 15.38 4.29
C GLU A 170 -5.95 14.55 5.01
N VAL A 171 -5.73 13.25 5.20
CA VAL A 171 -6.67 12.42 5.97
C VAL A 171 -6.62 12.76 7.47
N ILE A 172 -5.42 13.01 8.01
CA ILE A 172 -5.26 13.35 9.44
C ILE A 172 -5.67 14.81 9.73
N TYR A 173 -5.30 15.76 8.87
CA TYR A 173 -5.48 17.20 9.10
C TYR A 173 -6.58 17.86 8.26
N GLY A 174 -7.01 17.25 7.15
CA GLY A 174 -8.03 17.81 6.25
C GLY A 174 -9.44 17.87 6.86
N HIS A 175 -9.66 17.19 7.99
CA HIS A 175 -10.93 17.24 8.71
C HIS A 175 -11.08 18.44 9.66
N SER A 176 -10.00 19.14 10.04
CA SER A 176 -10.09 20.34 10.89
C SER A 176 -10.74 21.56 10.22
N ARG A 177 -11.11 21.49 8.92
CA ARG A 177 -11.76 22.60 8.20
C ARG A 177 -13.27 22.47 7.99
N LYS A 178 -13.88 21.29 8.20
CA LYS A 178 -15.34 21.13 8.00
C LYS A 178 -16.18 21.68 9.16
N GLU A 179 -15.59 21.97 10.32
CA GLU A 179 -16.30 22.55 11.47
C GLU A 179 -16.28 24.09 11.50
N HIS A 180 -15.67 24.78 10.53
CA HIS A 180 -15.61 26.25 10.51
C HIS A 180 -16.49 26.95 9.47
N SER A 181 -17.35 26.21 8.76
CA SER A 181 -18.28 26.77 7.76
C SER A 181 -19.76 26.75 8.17
N THR A 182 -20.12 26.34 9.38
CA THR A 182 -21.52 26.37 9.88
C THR A 182 -21.78 27.25 11.09
N GLU A 183 -20.77 27.95 11.63
CA GLU A 183 -20.98 28.98 12.66
C GLU A 183 -20.34 30.31 12.27
N ARG A 184 -21.00 31.01 11.36
CA ARG A 184 -21.04 32.48 11.35
C ARG A 184 -22.28 32.94 10.59
N ASN A 185 -23.43 32.78 11.22
CA ASN A 185 -24.38 33.87 11.20
C ASN A 185 -25.17 33.89 12.51
N PRO A 186 -24.98 34.93 13.33
CA PRO A 186 -26.15 35.72 13.71
C PRO A 186 -25.86 37.22 13.79
N LYS A 187 -26.43 37.98 12.85
CA LYS A 187 -27.38 39.10 13.01
C LYS A 187 -27.21 40.13 11.90
#